data_AF-A0A1G1CQB4-F1
#
_entry.id   AF-A0A1G1CQB4-F1
#
_cell.length_a   1.000
_cell.length_b   1.000
_cell.length_c   1.000
_cell.angle_alpha   90.00
_cell.angle_beta   90.00
_cell.angle_gamma   90.00
#
_symmetry.space_group_name_H-M   'P 1'
#
loop_
_entity.id
_entity.type
_entity.pdbx_description
1 polymer ?
#
loop_
_entity_poly.entity_id
_entity_poly.type
_entity_poly.pdbx_seq_one_letter_code
_entity_poly.pdbx_strand_id
1 'polypeptide(L)'
;MAHLKTYFSTLFRSALSPASYRQVVSAPFTFSLKFFLVSLLFYALVAALNFSHQTLLPLKSLLPLLPAQLTELYPAELVITIKDGKATTNVTEPFYLSLERFTDFVNSLKQQIKGITTARPTYFLVIDTEATSDDFFNYQTFILLTQHYLVFYNQDGHAEIINLADIPNLTLDQATVSAALSKLTPYLTKVWPSLVVLTVIACLILIPTCYFTLAVSFSLFSLLLGKLFRLGLTYTQHLQITLHLLVPLLFISGLAQLLGLSLNWPDFLLILLVLTSLIVLLTLKSLQPFKSIAPGNGPR
;
A
#
# COMPACT_ATOMS: atom_id res chain seq x y z
N MET A 1 28.82 19.68 -7.87
CA MET A 1 29.42 18.33 -7.95
C MET A 1 29.88 17.77 -6.59
N ALA A 2 30.48 18.56 -5.69
CA ALA A 2 30.97 18.08 -4.39
C ALA A 2 29.89 17.44 -3.49
N HIS A 3 28.70 18.03 -3.41
CA HIS A 3 27.58 17.49 -2.61
C HIS A 3 27.08 16.13 -3.11
N LEU A 4 26.98 15.96 -4.43
CA LEU A 4 26.56 14.70 -5.05
C LEU A 4 27.57 13.58 -4.78
N LYS A 5 28.87 13.87 -4.93
CA LYS A 5 29.95 12.94 -4.59
C LYS A 5 29.91 12.53 -3.11
N THR A 6 29.63 13.47 -2.22
CA THR A 6 29.50 13.23 -0.78
C THR A 6 28.28 12.38 -0.45
N TYR A 7 27.14 12.64 -1.10
CA TYR A 7 25.92 11.86 -0.94
C TYR A 7 26.14 10.39 -1.32
N PHE A 8 26.63 10.14 -2.54
CA PHE A 8 26.87 8.77 -3.00
C PHE A 8 27.96 8.07 -2.18
N SER A 9 29.04 8.76 -1.82
CA SER A 9 30.06 8.14 -0.96
C SER A 9 29.50 7.77 0.41
N THR A 10 28.61 8.59 0.99
CA THR A 10 27.91 8.29 2.24
C THR A 10 26.98 7.09 2.07
N LEU A 11 26.23 7.02 0.97
CA LEU A 11 25.35 5.90 0.66
C LEU A 11 26.12 4.58 0.57
N PHE A 12 27.18 4.53 -0.25
CA PHE A 12 28.00 3.33 -0.42
C PHE A 12 28.71 2.94 0.88
N ARG A 13 29.23 3.90 1.65
CA ARG A 13 29.87 3.61 2.94
C ARG A 13 28.86 3.07 3.96
N SER A 14 27.65 3.63 4.00
CA SER A 14 26.58 3.17 4.91
C SER A 14 26.12 1.75 4.58
N ALA A 15 26.16 1.36 3.31
CA ALA A 15 25.82 0.01 2.85
C ALA A 15 26.95 -1.01 3.06
N LEU A 16 28.20 -0.63 2.77
CA LEU A 16 29.31 -1.59 2.61
C LEU A 16 30.30 -1.60 3.78
N SER A 17 30.31 -0.58 4.64
CA SER A 17 31.33 -0.43 5.68
C SER A 17 30.72 -0.17 7.05
N PRO A 18 30.51 -1.22 7.87
CA PRO A 18 30.03 -1.06 9.25
C PRO A 18 30.93 -0.14 10.11
N ALA A 19 32.23 -0.11 9.84
CA ALA A 19 33.18 0.78 10.52
C ALA A 19 32.91 2.27 10.26
N SER A 20 32.30 2.62 9.12
CA SER A 20 32.00 4.03 8.78
C SER A 20 30.98 4.67 9.73
N TYR A 21 30.18 3.87 10.44
CA TYR A 21 29.20 4.35 11.41
C TYR A 21 29.84 5.07 12.60
N ARG A 22 31.15 4.89 12.84
CA ARG A 22 31.88 5.72 13.83
C ARG A 22 31.86 7.19 13.46
N GLN A 23 31.99 7.50 12.16
CA GLN A 23 31.90 8.88 11.66
C GLN A 23 30.46 9.39 11.75
N VAL A 24 29.48 8.53 11.45
CA VAL A 24 28.04 8.85 11.53
C VAL A 24 27.64 9.30 12.94
N VAL A 25 27.99 8.53 13.98
CA VAL A 25 27.64 8.87 15.38
C VAL A 25 28.41 10.06 15.96
N SER A 26 29.51 10.47 15.30
CA SER A 26 30.28 11.66 15.65
C SER A 26 29.85 12.91 14.88
N ALA A 27 29.11 12.74 13.78
CA ALA A 27 28.63 13.84 12.96
C ALA A 27 27.42 14.53 13.62
N PRO A 28 27.13 15.80 13.27
CA PRO A 28 25.91 16.46 13.71
C PRO A 28 24.66 15.70 13.25
N PHE A 29 23.64 15.59 14.10
CA PHE A 29 22.38 14.90 13.78
C PHE A 29 21.73 15.41 12.48
N THR A 30 21.84 16.71 12.21
CA THR A 30 21.29 17.35 11.00
C THR A 30 21.87 16.79 9.71
N PHE A 31 23.11 16.26 9.73
CA PHE A 31 23.70 15.58 8.58
C PHE A 31 22.92 14.29 8.25
N SER A 32 22.70 13.43 9.24
CA SER A 32 21.96 12.17 9.07
C SER A 32 20.51 12.40 8.67
N LEU A 33 19.86 13.40 9.26
CA LEU A 33 18.49 13.76 8.91
C LEU A 33 18.37 14.26 7.46
N LYS A 34 19.27 15.14 7.02
CA LYS A 34 19.30 15.63 5.63
C LYS A 34 19.57 14.50 4.65
N PHE A 35 20.56 13.65 4.95
CA PHE A 35 20.87 12.48 4.14
C PHE A 35 19.63 11.59 3.97
N PHE A 36 18.99 11.22 5.08
CA PHE A 36 17.80 10.38 5.08
C PHE A 36 16.62 10.99 4.32
N LEU A 37 16.27 12.25 4.58
CA LEU A 37 15.13 12.91 3.93
C LEU A 37 15.35 13.07 2.43
N VAL A 38 16.54 13.47 1.99
CA VAL A 38 16.86 13.57 0.56
C VAL A 38 16.77 12.19 -0.12
N SER A 39 17.31 11.15 0.51
CA SER A 39 17.22 9.78 0.01
C SER A 39 15.78 9.29 -0.10
N LEU A 40 14.94 9.58 0.91
CA LEU A 40 13.55 9.16 0.93
C LEU A 40 12.68 9.92 -0.05
N LEU A 41 12.92 11.21 -0.25
CA LEU A 41 12.21 11.97 -1.28
C LEU A 41 12.53 11.43 -2.68
N PHE A 42 13.81 11.10 -2.93
CA PHE A 42 14.20 10.45 -4.19
C PHE A 42 13.55 9.06 -4.34
N TYR A 43 13.62 8.23 -3.30
CA TYR A 43 12.99 6.91 -3.29
C TYR A 43 11.46 7.00 -3.50
N ALA A 44 10.79 7.90 -2.80
CA ALA A 44 9.35 8.13 -2.90
C ALA A 44 8.93 8.61 -4.29
N LEU A 45 9.73 9.48 -4.92
CA LEU A 45 9.50 9.92 -6.29
C LEU A 45 9.58 8.73 -7.27
N VAL A 46 10.64 7.92 -7.18
CA VAL A 46 10.80 6.73 -8.03
C VAL A 46 9.66 5.73 -7.80
N ALA A 47 9.29 5.48 -6.55
CA ALA A 47 8.18 4.61 -6.19
C ALA A 47 6.84 5.14 -6.73
N ALA A 48 6.58 6.44 -6.63
CA ALA A 48 5.37 7.09 -7.14
C ALA A 48 5.27 6.99 -8.67
N LEU A 49 6.39 7.20 -9.37
CA LEU A 49 6.46 7.05 -10.83
C LEU A 49 6.24 5.60 -11.24
N ASN A 50 6.87 4.65 -10.54
CA ASN A 50 6.68 3.23 -10.82
C ASN A 50 5.23 2.79 -10.56
N PHE A 51 4.63 3.21 -9.45
CA PHE A 51 3.21 2.95 -9.15
C PHE A 51 2.28 3.57 -10.21
N SER A 52 2.55 4.81 -10.60
CA SER A 52 1.78 5.48 -11.66
C SER A 52 1.88 4.74 -12.99
N HIS A 53 3.08 4.26 -13.34
CA HIS A 53 3.29 3.50 -14.56
C HIS A 53 2.61 2.12 -14.51
N GLN A 54 2.76 1.37 -13.42
CA GLN A 54 2.26 0.00 -13.30
C GLN A 54 0.76 -0.08 -13.03
N THR A 55 0.19 0.89 -12.33
CA THR A 55 -1.20 0.84 -11.86
C THR A 55 -2.07 1.89 -12.56
N LEU A 56 -1.64 3.16 -12.54
CA LEU A 56 -2.47 4.23 -13.07
C LEU A 56 -2.54 4.17 -14.62
N LEU A 57 -1.42 4.08 -15.33
CA LEU A 57 -1.46 4.12 -16.80
C LEU A 57 -2.34 3.03 -17.44
N PRO A 58 -2.28 1.75 -17.03
CA PRO A 58 -3.20 0.73 -17.53
C PRO A 58 -4.66 1.07 -17.27
N LEU A 59 -4.97 1.59 -16.07
CA LEU A 59 -6.32 2.00 -15.71
C LEU A 59 -6.83 3.16 -16.59
N LYS A 60 -5.95 4.10 -16.97
CA LYS A 60 -6.29 5.17 -17.92
C LYS A 60 -6.72 4.61 -19.28
N SER A 61 -5.99 3.62 -19.81
CA SER A 61 -6.33 3.01 -21.10
C SER A 61 -7.64 2.23 -21.08
N LEU A 62 -8.10 1.81 -19.90
CA LEU A 62 -9.39 1.14 -19.73
C LEU A 62 -10.57 2.12 -19.70
N LEU A 63 -10.37 3.37 -19.26
CA LEU A 63 -11.44 4.37 -19.16
C LEU A 63 -12.30 4.53 -20.44
N PRO A 64 -11.75 4.65 -21.66
CA PRO A 64 -12.57 4.75 -22.87
C PRO A 64 -13.26 3.44 -23.25
N LEU A 65 -12.78 2.29 -22.75
CA LEU A 65 -13.35 0.97 -23.02
C LEU A 65 -14.45 0.61 -22.01
N LEU A 66 -14.48 1.27 -20.84
CA LEU A 66 -15.45 1.00 -19.78
C LEU A 66 -16.91 1.03 -20.25
N PRO A 67 -17.38 2.03 -21.04
CA PRO A 67 -18.76 2.02 -21.50
C PRO A 67 -19.09 0.76 -22.32
N ALA A 68 -18.23 0.39 -23.28
CA ALA A 68 -18.46 -0.78 -24.12
C ALA A 68 -18.41 -2.08 -23.31
N GLN A 69 -17.37 -2.26 -22.50
CA GLN A 69 -17.20 -3.48 -21.70
C GLN A 69 -18.30 -3.65 -20.65
N LEU A 70 -18.69 -2.60 -19.93
CA LEU A 70 -19.76 -2.67 -18.93
C LEU A 70 -21.14 -2.84 -19.58
N THR A 71 -21.34 -2.34 -20.80
CA THR A 71 -22.57 -2.56 -21.57
C THR A 71 -22.67 -4.01 -22.06
N GLU A 72 -21.55 -4.63 -22.46
CA GLU A 72 -21.50 -6.08 -22.80
C GLU A 72 -21.74 -6.98 -21.57
N LEU A 73 -21.36 -6.49 -20.39
CA LEU A 73 -21.57 -7.20 -19.13
C LEU A 73 -23.02 -7.13 -18.67
N TYR A 74 -23.70 -6.01 -18.89
CA TYR A 74 -25.12 -5.88 -18.60
C TYR A 74 -25.93 -6.55 -19.73
N PRO A 75 -26.56 -7.72 -19.51
CA PRO A 75 -27.27 -8.44 -20.56
C PRO A 75 -28.32 -7.56 -21.22
N ALA A 76 -28.43 -7.61 -22.54
CA ALA A 76 -29.36 -6.76 -23.30
C ALA A 76 -30.82 -7.03 -22.91
N GLU A 77 -31.11 -8.25 -22.51
CA GLU A 77 -32.40 -8.73 -22.03
C GLU A 77 -32.67 -8.39 -20.56
N LEU A 78 -31.68 -8.00 -19.77
CA LEU A 78 -31.89 -7.72 -18.35
C LEU A 78 -32.55 -6.37 -18.15
N VAL A 79 -33.67 -6.36 -17.44
CA VAL A 79 -34.35 -5.14 -16.99
C VAL A 79 -34.66 -5.32 -15.51
N ILE A 80 -34.17 -4.39 -14.69
CA ILE A 80 -34.47 -4.33 -13.26
C ILE A 80 -35.34 -3.10 -13.04
N THR A 81 -36.54 -3.29 -12.50
CA THR A 81 -37.45 -2.20 -12.18
C THR A 81 -37.67 -2.14 -10.68
N ILE A 82 -37.30 -1.02 -10.06
CA ILE A 82 -37.62 -0.68 -8.68
C ILE A 82 -38.79 0.29 -8.71
N LYS A 83 -39.94 -0.13 -8.19
CA LYS A 83 -41.14 0.70 -8.06
C LYS A 83 -41.78 0.48 -6.70
N ASP A 84 -42.11 1.57 -6.02
CA ASP A 84 -42.80 1.57 -4.73
C ASP A 84 -42.10 0.66 -3.69
N GLY A 85 -40.76 0.73 -3.67
CA GLY A 85 -39.92 -0.06 -2.77
C GLY A 85 -39.81 -1.55 -3.11
N LYS A 86 -40.17 -1.95 -4.34
CA LYS A 86 -40.10 -3.33 -4.81
C LYS A 86 -39.28 -3.46 -6.07
N ALA A 87 -38.24 -4.30 -6.05
CA ALA A 87 -37.53 -4.74 -7.24
C ALA A 87 -38.31 -5.84 -7.95
N THR A 88 -38.27 -5.79 -9.28
CA THR A 88 -38.77 -6.81 -10.20
C THR A 88 -37.79 -6.95 -11.35
N THR A 89 -37.73 -8.13 -11.96
CA THR A 89 -36.96 -8.34 -13.17
C THR A 89 -37.73 -9.15 -14.21
N ASN A 90 -37.29 -9.09 -15.46
CA ASN A 90 -37.90 -9.81 -16.58
C ASN A 90 -37.14 -11.10 -16.94
N VAL A 91 -36.03 -11.39 -16.26
CA VAL A 91 -35.23 -12.61 -16.47
C VAL A 91 -35.65 -13.71 -15.49
N THR A 92 -35.24 -14.95 -15.76
CA THR A 92 -35.48 -16.08 -14.85
C THR A 92 -34.58 -15.99 -13.62
N GLU A 93 -35.18 -16.10 -12.44
CA GLU A 93 -34.51 -16.02 -11.15
C GLU A 93 -34.19 -17.41 -10.58
N PRO A 94 -33.12 -17.56 -9.76
CA PRO A 94 -32.11 -16.55 -9.44
C PRO A 94 -31.20 -16.25 -10.65
N PHE A 95 -30.97 -14.97 -10.92
CA PHE A 95 -30.12 -14.53 -12.03
C PHE A 95 -28.71 -14.16 -11.53
N TYR A 96 -27.68 -14.69 -12.18
CA TYR A 96 -26.29 -14.56 -11.76
C TYR A 96 -25.46 -13.74 -12.76
N LEU A 97 -24.91 -12.63 -12.29
CA LEU A 97 -23.93 -11.86 -13.06
C LEU A 97 -22.51 -12.23 -12.63
N SER A 98 -21.87 -13.10 -13.42
CA SER A 98 -20.53 -13.65 -13.12
C SER A 98 -19.40 -12.63 -13.29
N LEU A 99 -18.43 -12.67 -12.37
CA LEU A 99 -17.16 -11.96 -12.47
C LEU A 99 -16.15 -12.64 -13.39
N GLU A 100 -16.41 -13.87 -13.84
CA GLU A 100 -15.50 -14.59 -14.74
C GLU A 100 -15.35 -13.89 -16.09
N ARG A 101 -16.38 -13.16 -16.54
CA ARG A 101 -16.29 -12.29 -17.73
C ARG A 101 -15.31 -11.13 -17.56
N PHE A 102 -14.88 -10.84 -16.32
CA PHE A 102 -13.84 -9.89 -15.99
C PHE A 102 -12.51 -10.56 -15.63
N THR A 103 -12.19 -11.77 -16.11
CA THR A 103 -10.96 -12.47 -15.69
C THR A 103 -9.72 -11.58 -15.70
N ASP A 104 -9.50 -10.74 -16.71
CA ASP A 104 -8.32 -9.87 -16.77
C ASP A 104 -8.36 -8.70 -15.77
N PHE A 105 -9.54 -8.09 -15.56
CA PHE A 105 -9.75 -7.00 -14.60
C PHE A 105 -9.75 -7.50 -13.14
N VAL A 106 -10.39 -8.64 -12.87
CA VAL A 106 -10.43 -9.25 -11.55
C VAL A 106 -9.08 -9.90 -11.25
N ASN A 107 -8.35 -10.47 -12.22
CA ASN A 107 -7.00 -10.98 -11.96
C ASN A 107 -6.00 -9.86 -11.63
N SER A 108 -6.14 -8.67 -12.23
CA SER A 108 -5.34 -7.49 -11.86
C SER A 108 -5.71 -6.91 -10.49
N LEU A 109 -6.99 -6.93 -10.11
CA LEU A 109 -7.43 -6.56 -8.75
C LEU A 109 -7.10 -7.62 -7.68
N LYS A 110 -7.19 -8.92 -8.02
CA LYS A 110 -6.91 -10.08 -7.14
C LYS A 110 -5.48 -10.10 -6.61
N GLN A 111 -4.51 -9.53 -7.34
CA GLN A 111 -3.13 -9.42 -6.88
C GLN A 111 -2.92 -8.33 -5.82
N GLN A 112 -3.86 -7.38 -5.67
CA GLN A 112 -3.69 -6.20 -4.83
C GLN A 112 -4.54 -6.20 -3.54
N ILE A 113 -5.62 -6.98 -3.47
CA ILE A 113 -6.49 -7.06 -2.28
C ILE A 113 -6.05 -8.27 -1.41
N LYS A 114 -5.11 -8.05 -0.49
CA LYS A 114 -4.79 -9.00 0.58
C LYS A 114 -5.83 -8.86 1.71
N GLY A 115 -6.66 -9.88 1.95
CA GLY A 115 -7.51 -9.91 3.16
C GLY A 115 -8.79 -10.73 3.12
N ILE A 116 -9.27 -11.18 1.94
CA ILE A 116 -10.52 -11.97 1.88
C ILE A 116 -10.20 -13.45 2.17
N THR A 117 -10.42 -13.86 3.41
CA THR A 117 -10.15 -15.22 3.95
C THR A 117 -11.38 -16.14 3.98
N THR A 118 -12.57 -15.63 3.66
CA THR A 118 -13.80 -16.43 3.50
C THR A 118 -14.20 -16.49 2.01
N ALA A 119 -14.94 -17.53 1.62
CA ALA A 119 -15.28 -17.89 0.24
C ALA A 119 -15.40 -16.67 -0.69
N ARG A 120 -14.46 -16.58 -1.64
CA ARG A 120 -14.33 -15.41 -2.52
C ARG A 120 -15.61 -15.25 -3.34
N PRO A 121 -16.23 -14.06 -3.39
CA PRO A 121 -17.41 -13.85 -4.21
C PRO A 121 -17.11 -14.17 -5.67
N THR A 122 -17.91 -15.08 -6.24
CA THR A 122 -17.83 -15.57 -7.62
C THR A 122 -18.69 -14.71 -8.55
N TYR A 123 -19.74 -14.11 -8.00
CA TYR A 123 -20.70 -13.28 -8.71
C TYR A 123 -20.60 -11.82 -8.27
N PHE A 124 -20.79 -10.90 -9.22
CA PHE A 124 -20.86 -9.47 -8.93
C PHE A 124 -22.24 -9.10 -8.38
N LEU A 125 -23.28 -9.59 -9.04
CA LEU A 125 -24.67 -9.34 -8.71
C LEU A 125 -25.44 -10.66 -8.81
N VAL A 126 -26.26 -10.93 -7.80
CA VAL A 126 -27.30 -11.97 -7.85
C VAL A 126 -28.64 -11.28 -7.66
N ILE A 127 -29.61 -11.64 -8.50
CA ILE A 127 -30.98 -11.13 -8.42
C ILE A 127 -31.87 -12.32 -8.08
N ASP A 128 -32.49 -12.27 -6.90
CA ASP A 128 -33.44 -13.26 -6.43
C ASP A 128 -34.46 -12.56 -5.55
N THR A 129 -35.64 -12.29 -6.10
CA THR A 129 -36.71 -11.54 -5.45
C THR A 129 -37.39 -12.34 -4.34
N GLU A 130 -37.29 -13.66 -4.36
CA GLU A 130 -37.82 -14.54 -3.30
C GLU A 130 -36.82 -14.74 -2.15
N ALA A 131 -35.54 -14.38 -2.36
CA ALA A 131 -34.52 -14.46 -1.33
C ALA A 131 -34.71 -13.42 -0.22
N THR A 132 -34.19 -13.75 0.96
CA THR A 132 -34.08 -12.87 2.11
C THR A 132 -32.67 -12.28 2.22
N SER A 133 -32.49 -11.28 3.09
CA SER A 133 -31.15 -10.74 3.36
C SER A 133 -30.18 -11.77 3.93
N ASP A 134 -30.69 -12.80 4.62
CA ASP A 134 -29.88 -13.83 5.26
C ASP A 134 -29.25 -14.77 4.23
N ASP A 135 -29.84 -14.88 3.04
CA ASP A 135 -29.35 -15.69 1.93
C ASP A 135 -28.10 -15.11 1.25
N PHE A 136 -27.76 -13.84 1.54
CA PHE A 136 -26.60 -13.14 0.96
C PHE A 136 -25.30 -13.94 1.09
N PHE A 137 -25.05 -14.54 2.25
CA PHE A 137 -23.82 -15.31 2.49
C PHE A 137 -23.78 -16.65 1.74
N ASN A 138 -24.94 -17.18 1.34
CA ASN A 138 -25.05 -18.43 0.58
C ASN A 138 -24.71 -18.22 -0.91
N TYR A 139 -24.99 -17.04 -1.44
CA TYR A 139 -24.86 -16.74 -2.87
C TYR A 139 -23.43 -16.46 -3.37
N GLN A 140 -22.44 -16.30 -2.48
CA GLN A 140 -21.06 -15.92 -2.85
C GLN A 140 -21.04 -14.73 -3.84
N THR A 141 -21.79 -13.67 -3.52
CA THR A 141 -21.95 -12.48 -4.37
C THR A 141 -21.44 -11.23 -3.67
N PHE A 142 -21.07 -10.20 -4.44
CA PHE A 142 -20.83 -8.86 -3.89
C PHE A 142 -22.12 -8.11 -3.57
N ILE A 143 -23.14 -8.31 -4.40
CA ILE A 143 -24.43 -7.64 -4.29
C ILE A 143 -25.53 -8.68 -4.47
N LEU A 144 -26.48 -8.73 -3.53
CA LEU A 144 -27.75 -9.46 -3.68
C LEU A 144 -28.89 -8.44 -3.79
N LEU A 145 -29.66 -8.52 -4.85
CA LEU A 145 -30.89 -7.77 -5.02
C LEU A 145 -32.08 -8.70 -4.76
N THR A 146 -32.79 -8.43 -3.67
CA THR A 146 -34.06 -9.10 -3.31
C THR A 146 -35.24 -8.22 -3.69
N GLN A 147 -36.48 -8.68 -3.45
CA GLN A 147 -37.67 -7.87 -3.72
C GLN A 147 -37.66 -6.55 -2.95
N HIS A 148 -37.16 -6.53 -1.72
CA HIS A 148 -37.28 -5.40 -0.80
C HIS A 148 -35.94 -4.79 -0.37
N TYR A 149 -34.84 -5.49 -0.60
CA TYR A 149 -33.53 -5.11 -0.10
C TYR A 149 -32.43 -5.27 -1.14
N LEU A 150 -31.47 -4.34 -1.08
CA LEU A 150 -30.17 -4.49 -1.70
C LEU A 150 -29.15 -4.79 -0.60
N VAL A 151 -28.49 -5.94 -0.66
CA VAL A 151 -27.49 -6.38 0.33
C VAL A 151 -26.11 -6.40 -0.31
N PHE A 152 -25.12 -5.80 0.34
CA PHE A 152 -23.73 -5.75 -0.14
C PHE A 152 -22.74 -5.67 1.02
N TYR A 153 -21.45 -5.85 0.77
CA TYR A 153 -20.41 -5.66 1.79
C TYR A 153 -20.04 -4.19 1.96
N ASN A 154 -20.05 -3.68 3.20
CA ASN A 154 -19.55 -2.36 3.54
C ASN A 154 -18.02 -2.33 3.66
N GLN A 155 -17.47 -1.16 4.00
CA GLN A 155 -16.02 -0.94 4.11
C GLN A 155 -15.34 -1.81 5.19
N ASP A 156 -16.09 -2.20 6.22
CA ASP A 156 -15.62 -3.05 7.32
C ASP A 156 -15.78 -4.56 7.00
N GLY A 157 -16.31 -4.89 5.83
CA GLY A 157 -16.56 -6.27 5.40
C GLY A 157 -17.82 -6.89 5.99
N HIS A 158 -18.70 -6.09 6.58
CA HIS A 158 -20.01 -6.52 7.07
C HIS A 158 -21.07 -6.38 5.99
N ALA A 159 -22.10 -7.23 6.02
CA ALA A 159 -23.25 -7.07 5.13
C ALA A 159 -24.06 -5.83 5.55
N GLU A 160 -24.24 -4.91 4.63
CA GLU A 160 -25.08 -3.73 4.74
C GLU A 160 -26.33 -3.93 3.88
N ILE A 161 -27.48 -3.57 4.45
CA ILE A 161 -28.80 -3.79 3.86
C ILE A 161 -29.43 -2.41 3.62
N ILE A 162 -29.73 -2.11 2.37
CA ILE A 162 -30.51 -0.92 1.98
C ILE A 162 -31.93 -1.35 1.67
N ASN A 163 -32.91 -0.70 2.29
CA ASN A 163 -34.33 -0.89 1.97
C ASN A 163 -34.64 -0.18 0.65
N LEU A 164 -35.21 -0.92 -0.31
CA LEU A 164 -35.57 -0.37 -1.62
C LEU A 164 -36.67 0.68 -1.55
N ALA A 165 -37.43 0.77 -0.45
CA ALA A 165 -38.40 1.83 -0.21
C ALA A 165 -37.75 3.23 -0.10
N ASP A 166 -36.46 3.29 0.27
CA ASP A 166 -35.70 4.53 0.35
C ASP A 166 -35.09 4.92 -1.01
N ILE A 167 -35.21 4.05 -2.03
CA ILE A 167 -34.69 4.26 -3.37
C ILE A 167 -35.81 4.79 -4.28
N PRO A 168 -35.57 5.86 -5.05
CA PRO A 168 -36.57 6.38 -5.97
C PRO A 168 -36.91 5.37 -7.08
N ASN A 169 -38.12 5.50 -7.63
CA ASN A 169 -38.58 4.66 -8.74
C ASN A 169 -37.62 4.75 -9.94
N LEU A 170 -37.20 3.59 -10.43
CA LEU A 170 -36.00 3.43 -11.27
C LEU A 170 -36.16 2.19 -12.14
N THR A 171 -35.89 2.33 -13.44
CA THR A 171 -35.73 1.19 -14.34
C THR A 171 -34.29 1.18 -14.84
N LEU A 172 -33.55 0.14 -14.48
CA LEU A 172 -32.22 -0.15 -15.00
C LEU A 172 -32.39 -1.10 -16.17
N ASP A 173 -32.09 -0.61 -17.36
CA ASP A 173 -31.87 -1.41 -18.56
C ASP A 173 -30.48 -1.07 -19.13
N GLN A 174 -30.08 -1.80 -20.17
CA GLN A 174 -28.78 -1.59 -20.80
C GLN A 174 -28.60 -0.15 -21.31
N ALA A 175 -29.66 0.47 -21.83
CA ALA A 175 -29.62 1.84 -22.35
C ALA A 175 -29.37 2.86 -21.23
N THR A 176 -30.00 2.68 -20.08
CA THR A 176 -29.85 3.52 -18.89
C THR A 176 -28.45 3.40 -18.31
N VAL A 177 -27.92 2.17 -18.20
CA VAL A 177 -26.55 1.90 -17.75
C VAL A 177 -25.54 2.55 -18.71
N SER A 178 -25.70 2.33 -20.02
CA SER A 178 -24.84 2.91 -21.04
C SER A 178 -24.87 4.44 -21.01
N ALA A 179 -26.05 5.05 -20.87
CA ALA A 179 -26.20 6.50 -20.76
C ALA A 179 -25.52 7.07 -19.50
N ALA A 180 -25.62 6.37 -18.37
CA ALA A 180 -24.94 6.75 -17.13
C ALA A 180 -23.41 6.69 -17.28
N LEU A 181 -22.89 5.61 -17.86
CA LEU A 181 -21.45 5.45 -18.11
C LEU A 181 -20.90 6.47 -19.11
N SER A 182 -21.67 6.76 -20.16
CA SER A 182 -21.33 7.79 -21.15
C SER A 182 -21.21 9.18 -20.50
N LYS A 183 -22.07 9.48 -19.52
CA LYS A 183 -22.00 10.73 -18.75
C LYS A 183 -20.81 10.74 -17.78
N LEU A 184 -20.45 9.59 -17.19
CA LEU A 184 -19.39 9.48 -16.18
C LEU A 184 -17.97 9.54 -16.80
N THR A 185 -17.78 8.91 -17.95
CA THR A 185 -16.49 8.80 -18.65
C THR A 185 -15.73 10.13 -18.83
N PRO A 186 -16.36 11.24 -19.28
CA PRO A 186 -15.66 12.51 -19.40
C PRO A 186 -15.19 13.09 -18.05
N TYR A 187 -15.96 12.89 -16.97
CA TYR A 187 -15.53 13.31 -15.63
C TYR A 187 -14.34 12.50 -15.15
N LEU A 188 -14.35 11.17 -15.32
CA LEU A 188 -13.23 10.31 -14.95
C LEU A 188 -11.96 10.70 -15.72
N THR A 189 -12.09 10.96 -17.02
CA THR A 189 -10.98 11.38 -17.89
C THR A 189 -10.44 12.76 -17.48
N LYS A 190 -11.32 13.69 -17.08
CA LYS A 190 -10.94 15.04 -16.63
C LYS A 190 -10.25 15.03 -15.27
N VAL A 191 -10.69 14.17 -14.35
CA VAL A 191 -10.14 14.06 -12.99
C VAL A 191 -8.83 13.26 -12.99
N TRP A 192 -8.60 12.43 -14.01
CA TRP A 192 -7.43 11.55 -14.12
C TRP A 192 -6.06 12.22 -13.85
N PRO A 193 -5.71 13.38 -14.46
CA PRO A 193 -4.42 14.02 -14.18
C PRO A 193 -4.29 14.45 -12.72
N SER A 194 -5.39 14.89 -12.10
CA SER A 194 -5.42 15.28 -10.69
C SER A 194 -5.18 14.08 -9.78
N LEU A 195 -5.70 12.89 -10.12
CA LEU A 195 -5.43 11.66 -9.38
C LEU A 195 -3.95 11.26 -9.44
N VAL A 196 -3.31 11.40 -10.61
CA VAL A 196 -1.87 11.14 -10.74
C VAL A 196 -1.06 12.10 -9.88
N VAL A 197 -1.34 13.40 -9.96
CA VAL A 197 -0.65 14.42 -9.14
C VAL A 197 -0.87 14.19 -7.65
N LEU A 198 -2.11 13.92 -7.25
CA LEU A 198 -2.46 13.61 -5.86
C LEU A 198 -1.72 12.36 -5.37
N THR A 199 -1.63 11.33 -6.19
CA THR A 199 -0.89 10.10 -5.88
C THR A 199 0.60 10.39 -5.66
N VAL A 200 1.22 11.19 -6.54
CA VAL A 200 2.63 11.58 -6.36
C VAL A 200 2.82 12.37 -5.06
N ILE A 201 1.97 13.35 -4.79
CA ILE A 201 2.02 14.13 -3.54
C ILE A 201 1.84 13.22 -2.32
N ALA A 202 0.86 12.31 -2.36
CA ALA A 202 0.61 11.36 -1.29
C ALA A 202 1.84 10.46 -1.05
N CYS A 203 2.45 9.91 -2.10
CA CYS A 203 3.68 9.13 -1.97
C CYS A 203 4.84 9.94 -1.38
N LEU A 204 5.03 11.19 -1.81
CA LEU A 204 6.08 12.08 -1.30
C LEU A 204 5.91 12.43 0.18
N ILE A 205 4.70 12.35 0.74
CA ILE A 205 4.42 12.61 2.15
C ILE A 205 4.41 11.31 2.96
N LEU A 206 3.65 10.32 2.52
CA LEU A 206 3.40 9.08 3.26
C LEU A 206 4.66 8.22 3.36
N ILE A 207 5.40 8.05 2.27
CA ILE A 207 6.58 7.18 2.26
C ILE A 207 7.65 7.68 3.26
N PRO A 208 8.05 8.97 3.24
CA PRO A 208 9.01 9.45 4.23
C PRO A 208 8.48 9.39 5.66
N THR A 209 7.20 9.69 5.87
CA THR A 209 6.57 9.65 7.20
C THR A 209 6.60 8.23 7.79
N CYS A 210 6.21 7.22 7.01
CA CYS A 210 6.24 5.83 7.42
C CYS A 210 7.66 5.37 7.77
N TYR A 211 8.64 5.64 6.91
CA TYR A 211 10.02 5.21 7.15
C TYR A 211 10.71 6.00 8.27
N PHE A 212 10.36 7.28 8.46
CA PHE A 212 10.84 8.04 9.62
C PHE A 212 10.26 7.50 10.93
N THR A 213 8.97 7.16 10.95
CA THR A 213 8.31 6.53 12.10
C THR A 213 8.94 5.17 12.43
N LEU A 214 9.23 4.37 11.41
CA LEU A 214 9.99 3.12 11.56
C LEU A 214 11.39 3.39 12.12
N ALA A 215 12.10 4.40 11.60
CA ALA A 215 13.44 4.75 12.07
C ALA A 215 13.44 5.12 13.56
N VAL A 216 12.51 5.98 14.00
CA VAL A 216 12.33 6.39 15.39
C VAL A 216 12.03 5.17 16.27
N SER A 217 11.05 4.37 15.89
CA SER A 217 10.62 3.18 16.64
C SER A 217 11.75 2.15 16.77
N PHE A 218 12.44 1.86 15.66
CA PHE A 218 13.54 0.91 15.63
C PHE A 218 14.77 1.42 16.39
N SER A 219 14.98 2.73 16.49
CA SER A 219 16.09 3.30 17.26
C SER A 219 15.97 3.04 18.74
N LEU A 220 14.75 2.93 19.28
CA LEU A 220 14.51 2.50 20.65
C LEU A 220 14.94 1.04 20.84
N PHE A 221 14.58 0.16 19.89
CA PHE A 221 15.03 -1.22 19.90
C PHE A 221 16.57 -1.33 19.78
N SER A 222 17.17 -0.59 18.86
CA SER A 222 18.64 -0.53 18.70
C SER A 222 19.33 -0.02 19.96
N LEU A 223 18.74 0.93 20.69
CA LEU A 223 19.25 1.40 21.99
C LEU A 223 19.26 0.28 23.04
N LEU A 224 18.22 -0.56 23.08
CA LEU A 224 18.19 -1.72 23.98
C LEU A 224 19.33 -2.71 23.65
N LEU A 225 19.56 -2.98 22.36
CA LEU A 225 20.70 -3.79 21.91
C LEU A 225 22.04 -3.13 22.27
N GLY A 226 22.15 -1.81 22.11
CA GLY A 226 23.33 -1.04 22.51
C GLY A 226 23.65 -1.18 24.00
N LYS A 227 22.63 -1.06 24.85
CA LYS A 227 22.74 -1.29 26.29
C LYS A 227 23.17 -2.72 26.62
N LEU A 228 22.61 -3.73 25.94
CA LEU A 228 22.99 -5.13 26.09
C LEU A 228 24.47 -5.35 25.76
N PHE A 229 24.99 -4.69 24.72
CA PHE A 229 26.39 -4.76 24.32
C PHE A 229 27.31 -3.80 25.10
N ARG A 230 26.78 -3.06 26.08
CA ARG A 230 27.48 -2.05 26.89
C ARG A 230 28.09 -0.92 26.05
N LEU A 231 27.43 -0.53 24.96
CA LEU A 231 27.78 0.63 24.17
C LEU A 231 27.31 1.91 24.88
N GLY A 232 28.22 2.85 25.11
CA GLY A 232 27.92 4.17 25.69
C GLY A 232 27.27 5.15 24.72
N LEU A 233 26.42 4.67 23.81
CA LEU A 233 25.76 5.49 22.79
C LEU A 233 24.44 6.07 23.31
N THR A 234 24.14 7.30 22.92
CA THR A 234 22.88 7.98 23.22
C THR A 234 21.78 7.55 22.24
N TYR A 235 20.52 7.81 22.59
CA TYR A 235 19.37 7.55 21.69
C TYR A 235 19.53 8.24 20.34
N THR A 236 19.98 9.50 20.32
CA THR A 236 20.23 10.25 19.08
C THR A 236 21.25 9.55 18.18
N GLN A 237 22.29 8.95 18.75
CA GLN A 237 23.29 8.20 17.98
C GLN A 237 22.72 6.90 17.40
N HIS A 238 21.86 6.19 18.14
CA HIS A 238 21.11 5.05 17.61
C HIS A 238 20.15 5.46 16.49
N LEU A 239 19.54 6.63 16.58
CA LEU A 239 18.73 7.20 15.51
C LEU A 239 19.58 7.53 14.28
N GLN A 240 20.76 8.14 14.43
CA GLN A 240 21.67 8.36 13.30
C GLN A 240 22.07 7.05 12.62
N ILE A 241 22.39 6.00 13.39
CA ILE A 241 22.69 4.67 12.84
C ILE A 241 21.50 4.14 12.05
N THR A 242 20.29 4.17 12.62
CA THR A 242 19.09 3.63 11.98
C THR A 242 18.73 4.36 10.69
N LEU A 243 18.81 5.70 10.69
CA LEU A 243 18.59 6.52 9.49
C LEU A 243 19.56 6.14 8.37
N HIS A 244 20.84 5.92 8.69
CA HIS A 244 21.85 5.54 7.71
C HIS A 244 21.72 4.09 7.21
N LEU A 245 21.25 3.18 8.06
CA LEU A 245 20.99 1.78 7.68
C LEU A 245 19.77 1.63 6.77
N LEU A 246 18.69 2.36 7.07
CA LEU A 246 17.45 2.23 6.31
C LEU A 246 17.64 2.60 4.84
N VAL A 247 18.35 3.70 4.54
CA VAL A 247 18.51 4.19 3.18
C VAL A 247 18.99 3.09 2.20
N PRO A 248 20.17 2.46 2.38
CA PRO A 248 20.63 1.44 1.45
C PRO A 248 19.72 0.21 1.40
N LEU A 249 19.08 -0.17 2.52
CA LEU A 249 18.14 -1.29 2.54
C LEU A 249 16.89 -1.01 1.69
N LEU A 250 16.40 0.24 1.69
CA LEU A 250 15.30 0.67 0.82
C LEU A 250 15.68 0.63 -0.66
N PHE A 251 16.90 1.07 -1.00
CA PHE A 251 17.40 0.99 -2.38
C PHE A 251 17.54 -0.45 -2.86
N ILE A 252 18.06 -1.36 -2.02
CA ILE A 252 18.17 -2.79 -2.35
C ILE A 252 16.79 -3.41 -2.54
N SER A 253 15.85 -3.12 -1.64
CA SER A 253 14.48 -3.64 -1.71
C SER A 253 13.74 -3.12 -2.95
N GLY A 254 13.87 -1.82 -3.23
CA GLY A 254 13.31 -1.20 -4.43
C GLY A 254 13.90 -1.76 -5.72
N LEU A 255 15.22 -1.97 -5.77
CA LEU A 255 15.88 -2.58 -6.93
C LEU A 255 15.42 -4.02 -7.16
N ALA A 256 15.29 -4.81 -6.10
CA ALA A 256 14.77 -6.17 -6.19
C ALA A 256 13.34 -6.19 -6.75
N GLN A 257 12.47 -5.29 -6.29
CA GLN A 257 11.10 -5.16 -6.81
C GLN A 257 11.09 -4.77 -8.29
N LEU A 258 11.97 -3.87 -8.72
CA LEU A 258 12.13 -3.50 -10.14
C LEU A 258 12.58 -4.68 -11.01
N LEU A 259 13.36 -5.60 -10.46
CA LEU A 259 13.79 -6.84 -11.13
C LEU A 259 12.71 -7.94 -11.11
N GLY A 260 11.51 -7.65 -10.59
CA GLY A 260 10.43 -8.64 -10.46
C GLY A 260 10.64 -9.65 -9.33
N LEU A 261 11.62 -9.42 -8.45
CA LEU A 261 11.81 -10.25 -7.27
C LEU A 261 10.74 -9.87 -6.25
N SER A 262 9.77 -10.77 -6.06
CA SER A 262 8.71 -10.63 -5.08
C SER A 262 9.22 -10.92 -3.68
N LEU A 263 10.00 -9.98 -3.11
CA LEU A 263 10.33 -9.93 -1.69
C LEU A 263 9.10 -9.50 -0.88
N ASN A 264 8.00 -10.23 -1.04
CA ASN A 264 6.67 -9.94 -0.49
C ASN A 264 6.55 -10.34 1.00
N TRP A 265 7.67 -10.58 1.66
CA TRP A 265 7.70 -10.93 3.07
C TRP A 265 7.55 -9.62 3.85
N PRO A 266 6.43 -9.42 4.58
CA PRO A 266 6.13 -8.15 5.23
C PRO A 266 7.25 -7.68 6.17
N ASP A 267 8.01 -8.64 6.72
CA ASP A 267 9.07 -8.38 7.70
C ASP A 267 10.48 -8.39 7.11
N PHE A 268 10.67 -8.56 5.79
CA PHE A 268 12.00 -8.71 5.19
C PHE A 268 12.92 -7.50 5.48
N LEU A 269 12.39 -6.29 5.30
CA LEU A 269 13.12 -5.05 5.61
C LEU A 269 13.51 -4.99 7.09
N LEU A 270 12.61 -5.40 7.98
CA LEU A 270 12.85 -5.39 9.42
C LEU A 270 13.95 -6.41 9.80
N ILE A 271 13.90 -7.62 9.23
CA ILE A 271 14.94 -8.65 9.43
C ILE A 271 16.30 -8.11 8.97
N LEU A 272 16.39 -7.53 7.78
CA LEU A 272 17.63 -6.94 7.28
C LEU A 272 18.12 -5.80 8.19
N LEU A 273 17.21 -4.96 8.67
CA LEU A 273 17.54 -3.86 9.57
C LEU A 273 18.08 -4.36 10.92
N VAL A 274 17.49 -5.42 11.49
CA VAL A 274 18.00 -6.08 12.70
C VAL A 274 19.40 -6.65 12.47
N LEU A 275 19.59 -7.43 11.42
CA LEU A 275 20.87 -8.09 11.12
C LEU A 275 21.98 -7.06 10.88
N THR A 276 21.72 -6.06 10.05
CA THR A 276 22.72 -5.01 9.75
C THR A 276 22.98 -4.11 10.96
N SER A 277 21.97 -3.80 11.78
CA SER A 277 22.17 -3.08 13.04
C SER A 277 23.05 -3.88 14.01
N LEU A 278 22.83 -5.18 14.16
CA LEU A 278 23.69 -6.04 14.99
C LEU A 278 25.14 -6.00 14.51
N ILE A 279 25.39 -6.17 13.21
CA ILE A 279 26.73 -6.09 12.61
C ILE A 279 27.40 -4.74 12.92
N VAL A 280 26.68 -3.63 12.74
CA VAL A 280 27.19 -2.29 13.02
C VAL A 280 27.52 -2.13 14.51
N LEU A 281 26.62 -2.50 15.42
CA LEU A 281 26.83 -2.35 16.86
C LEU A 281 28.02 -3.20 17.35
N LEU A 282 28.15 -4.43 16.87
CA LEU A 282 29.29 -5.31 17.20
C LEU A 282 30.61 -4.74 16.65
N THR A 283 30.58 -4.16 15.45
CA THR A 283 31.75 -3.48 14.87
C THR A 283 32.13 -2.22 15.66
N LEU A 284 31.16 -1.41 16.08
CA LEU A 284 31.44 -0.24 16.90
C LEU A 284 32.03 -0.62 18.25
N LYS A 285 31.57 -1.75 18.84
CA LYS A 285 32.13 -2.30 20.07
C LYS A 285 33.60 -2.69 19.91
N SER A 286 33.95 -3.39 18.82
CA SER A 286 35.35 -3.82 18.59
C SER A 286 36.29 -2.65 18.31
N LEU A 287 35.78 -1.53 17.82
CA LEU A 287 36.54 -0.31 17.54
C LEU A 287 36.70 0.62 18.75
N GLN A 288 35.99 0.38 19.86
CA GLN A 288 36.27 1.14 21.08
C GLN A 288 37.62 0.68 21.63
N PRO A 289 38.66 1.55 21.71
CA PRO A 289 39.87 1.18 22.41
C PRO A 289 39.48 0.82 23.84
N PHE A 290 39.89 -0.36 24.28
CA PHE A 290 39.68 -0.87 25.64
C PHE A 290 40.19 0.22 26.61
N LYS A 291 39.28 1.07 27.10
CA LYS A 291 39.61 2.08 28.11
C LYS A 291 39.76 1.27 29.41
N SER A 292 40.94 0.66 29.59
CA SER A 292 41.31 0.06 30.87
C SER A 292 41.26 1.18 31.90
N ILE A 293 40.35 1.05 32.84
CA ILE A 293 40.33 1.83 34.06
C ILE A 293 41.62 1.45 34.80
N ALA A 294 42.65 2.28 34.70
CA ALA A 294 43.64 2.35 35.74
C ALA A 294 43.17 3.45 36.70
N PRO A 295 42.81 3.14 37.96
CA PRO A 295 42.76 4.16 38.99
C PRO A 295 44.21 4.60 39.24
N GLY A 296 44.60 5.70 38.61
CA GLY A 296 45.81 6.41 38.94
C GLY A 296 45.65 6.97 40.35
N ASN A 297 46.12 6.22 41.34
CA ASN A 297 46.44 6.73 42.66
C ASN A 297 47.42 7.90 42.48
N GLY A 298 46.93 9.13 42.67
CA GLY A 298 47.80 10.28 42.83
C GLY A 298 48.53 10.18 44.17
N PRO A 299 49.87 10.35 44.22
CA PRO A 299 50.59 10.44 45.48
C PRO A 299 50.21 11.75 46.20
N ARG A 300 50.07 11.63 47.52
CA ARG A 300 49.99 12.75 48.46
C ARG A 300 51.32 13.48 48.55
#